data_AF-A0AAD3CGM4-F1
#
_entry.id   AF-A0AAD3CGM4-F1
#
_cell.length_a   1.000
_cell.length_b   1.000
_cell.length_c   1.000
_cell.angle_alpha   90.00
_cell.angle_beta   90.00
_cell.angle_gamma   90.00
#
_symmetry.space_group_name_H-M   'P 1'
#
loop_
_entity.id
_entity.type
_entity.pdbx_description
1 polymer ?
#
loop_
_entity_poly.entity_id
_entity_poly.type
_entity_poly.pdbx_seq_one_letter_code
_entity_poly.pdbx_strand_id
1 'polypeptide(L)'
;MILLFHSQWTIETLIRQHSSKSVKEMDEIQNMTYSELYNYFDCDQIFSEKRPLPREEIWIHAQQTFENILNDFSKNTNVKATRRDGFHVAHEAKYTISKGRGIFAAQDIPKGTLVWSTRRTIFFASGSLYRKFLIDINRNFVCDFIEWSWVQTFQDGTSRIAIALDDGSLCNDAGDTANIGCNEEFSKLYKGGCVHNYIALHDIKFGDELLCDYSSFVTSGPDAGWKQFSL
;
A
#
# COMPACT_ATOMS: atom_id res chain seq x y z
N MET A 1 39.88 33.16 6.77
CA MET A 1 39.91 32.53 5.43
C MET A 1 39.21 31.17 5.56
N ILE A 2 37.92 31.11 5.24
CA ILE A 2 37.11 29.88 5.36
C ILE A 2 37.15 29.19 3.99
N LEU A 3 37.84 28.05 3.91
CA LEU A 3 37.84 27.20 2.72
C LEU A 3 36.55 26.36 2.73
N LEU A 4 35.54 26.81 1.99
CA LEU A 4 34.35 26.03 1.68
C LEU A 4 34.68 25.04 0.55
N PHE A 5 35.06 23.81 0.90
CA PHE A 5 35.13 22.71 -0.05
C PHE A 5 33.70 22.27 -0.42
N HIS A 6 33.19 22.74 -1.56
CA HIS A 6 32.00 22.17 -2.18
C HIS A 6 32.41 20.90 -2.94
N SER A 7 32.17 19.72 -2.37
CA SER A 7 32.28 18.48 -3.13
C SER A 7 31.10 18.38 -4.11
N GLN A 8 31.33 18.71 -5.38
CA GLN A 8 30.40 18.41 -6.46
C GLN A 8 30.46 16.90 -6.73
N TRP A 9 29.55 16.15 -6.13
CA TRP A 9 29.31 14.76 -6.54
C TRP A 9 28.57 14.77 -7.88
N THR A 10 29.08 14.02 -8.86
CA THR A 10 28.36 13.84 -10.12
C THR A 10 27.15 12.93 -9.92
N ILE A 11 26.08 13.15 -10.68
CA ILE A 11 24.85 12.34 -10.65
C ILE A 11 25.18 10.85 -10.82
N GLU A 12 26.15 10.51 -11.66
CA GLU A 12 26.60 9.13 -11.88
C GLU A 12 27.19 8.47 -10.62
N THR A 13 27.89 9.23 -9.78
CA THR A 13 28.49 8.72 -8.56
C THR A 13 27.42 8.47 -7.49
N LEU A 14 26.42 9.35 -7.41
CA LEU A 14 25.25 9.16 -6.55
C LEU A 14 24.42 7.93 -6.97
N ILE A 15 24.21 7.72 -8.27
CA ILE A 15 23.51 6.54 -8.81
C ILE A 15 24.28 5.25 -8.46
N ARG A 16 25.60 5.22 -8.68
CA ARG A 16 26.43 4.04 -8.35
C ARG A 16 26.44 3.73 -6.86
N GLN A 17 26.55 4.75 -6.00
CA GLN A 17 26.53 4.55 -4.56
C GLN A 17 25.16 4.07 -4.07
N HIS A 18 24.07 4.62 -4.61
CA HIS A 18 22.72 4.16 -4.29
C HIS A 18 22.50 2.70 -4.73
N SER A 19 22.91 2.34 -5.95
CA SER A 19 22.84 0.97 -6.48
C SER A 19 23.68 -0.01 -5.65
N SER A 20 24.90 0.36 -5.25
CA SER A 20 25.74 -0.48 -4.40
C SER A 20 25.14 -0.68 -3.00
N LYS A 21 24.52 0.35 -2.43
CA LYS A 21 23.84 0.26 -1.13
C LYS A 21 22.62 -0.66 -1.22
N SER A 22 21.78 -0.49 -2.25
CA SER A 22 20.58 -1.31 -2.44
C SER A 22 20.92 -2.78 -2.66
N VAL A 23 22.01 -3.10 -3.37
CA VAL A 23 22.44 -4.50 -3.56
C VAL A 23 22.83 -5.15 -2.23
N LYS A 24 23.63 -4.47 -1.41
CA LYS A 24 24.04 -5.00 -0.10
C LYS A 24 22.83 -5.19 0.83
N GLU A 25 21.90 -4.24 0.84
CA GLU A 25 20.70 -4.32 1.66
C GLU A 25 19.76 -5.43 1.17
N MET A 26 19.63 -5.62 -0.15
CA MET A 26 18.89 -6.75 -0.71
C MET A 26 19.46 -8.09 -0.26
N ASP A 27 20.79 -8.28 -0.31
CA ASP A 27 21.44 -9.53 0.14
C ASP A 27 21.16 -9.82 1.63
N GLU A 28 21.09 -8.78 2.46
CA GLU A 28 20.79 -8.88 3.88
C GLU A 28 19.34 -9.32 4.14
N ILE A 29 18.37 -8.74 3.41
CA ILE A 29 16.95 -8.97 3.71
C ILE A 29 16.29 -10.08 2.87
N GLN A 30 16.98 -10.61 1.86
CA GLN A 30 16.44 -11.57 0.87
C GLN A 30 15.68 -12.76 1.48
N ASN A 31 16.14 -13.23 2.64
CA ASN A 31 15.60 -14.40 3.34
C ASN A 31 14.87 -14.07 4.64
N MET A 32 14.67 -12.78 4.95
CA MET A 32 13.95 -12.36 6.14
C MET A 32 12.46 -12.66 5.99
N THR A 33 11.87 -13.24 7.03
CA THR A 33 10.43 -13.33 7.24
C THR A 33 9.81 -11.94 7.42
N TYR A 34 8.48 -11.84 7.38
CA TYR A 34 7.72 -10.63 7.62
C TYR A 34 8.05 -10.02 8.98
N SER A 35 8.13 -10.85 10.03
CA SER A 35 8.52 -10.38 11.37
C SER A 35 9.97 -9.91 11.42
N GLU A 36 10.89 -10.58 10.73
CA GLU A 36 12.28 -10.12 10.64
C GLU A 36 12.42 -8.80 9.87
N LEU A 37 11.67 -8.60 8.78
CA LEU A 37 11.61 -7.32 8.08
C LEU A 37 11.07 -6.23 9.00
N TYR A 38 9.95 -6.49 9.69
CA TYR A 38 9.35 -5.55 10.62
C TYR A 38 10.34 -5.12 11.73
N ASN A 39 11.12 -6.07 12.26
CA ASN A 39 12.19 -5.80 13.23
C ASN A 39 13.38 -5.05 12.60
N TYR A 40 13.82 -5.43 11.39
CA TYR A 40 14.93 -4.79 10.67
C TYR A 40 14.64 -3.31 10.37
N PHE A 41 13.38 -2.98 10.08
CA PHE A 41 12.95 -1.60 9.86
C PHE A 41 12.59 -0.85 11.15
N ASP A 42 12.70 -1.49 12.32
CA ASP A 42 12.42 -0.92 13.63
C ASP A 42 10.99 -0.37 13.76
N CYS A 43 10.03 -1.16 13.24
CA CYS A 43 8.65 -0.70 13.11
C CYS A 43 7.95 -0.50 14.46
N ASP A 44 8.32 -1.25 15.51
CA ASP A 44 7.81 -1.03 16.86
C ASP A 44 8.20 0.36 17.39
N GLN A 45 9.45 0.77 17.22
CA GLN A 45 9.88 2.12 17.60
C GLN A 45 9.15 3.18 16.75
N ILE A 46 9.05 2.96 15.44
CA ILE A 46 8.37 3.90 14.54
C ILE A 46 6.89 4.08 14.90
N PHE A 47 6.19 3.01 15.27
CA PHE A 47 4.78 3.06 15.65
C PHE A 47 4.53 3.41 17.12
N SER A 48 5.59 3.49 17.94
CA SER A 48 5.49 4.06 19.30
C SER A 48 5.17 5.57 19.28
N GLU A 49 5.41 6.23 18.15
CA GLU A 49 5.12 7.65 17.93
C GLU A 49 3.92 7.86 17.00
N LYS A 50 3.28 9.02 17.13
CA LYS A 50 2.19 9.43 16.23
C LYS A 50 2.72 9.63 14.81
N ARG A 51 2.34 8.71 13.92
CA ARG A 51 2.68 8.76 12.48
C ARG A 51 1.96 9.92 11.77
N PRO A 52 2.59 10.61 10.81
CA PRO A 52 1.90 11.61 10.01
C PRO A 52 0.82 10.96 9.12
N LEU A 53 -0.21 11.74 8.77
CA LEU A 53 -1.12 11.36 7.69
C LEU A 53 -0.34 11.36 6.38
N PRO A 54 -0.45 10.29 5.56
CA PRO A 54 0.15 10.29 4.25
C PRO A 54 -0.45 11.42 3.41
N ARG A 55 0.37 11.96 2.52
CA ARG A 55 -0.02 12.96 1.54
C ARG A 55 0.15 12.36 0.16
N GLU A 56 -0.48 12.98 -0.82
CA GLU A 56 -0.44 12.53 -2.22
C GLU A 56 0.99 12.34 -2.75
N GLU A 57 1.98 13.12 -2.28
CA GLU A 57 3.36 12.95 -2.71
C GLU A 57 3.95 11.59 -2.33
N ILE A 58 3.54 11.02 -1.18
CA ILE A 58 4.01 9.70 -0.72
C ILE A 58 3.43 8.60 -1.60
N TRP A 59 2.14 8.71 -1.95
CA TRP A 59 1.47 7.79 -2.87
C TRP A 59 2.10 7.81 -4.26
N ILE A 60 2.34 9.01 -4.80
CA ILE A 60 3.02 9.19 -6.09
C ILE A 60 4.43 8.61 -6.05
N HIS A 61 5.18 8.86 -4.98
CA HIS A 61 6.53 8.33 -4.84
C HIS A 61 6.54 6.80 -4.78
N ALA A 62 5.65 6.19 -3.99
CA ALA A 62 5.50 4.74 -3.91
C ALA A 62 5.17 4.13 -5.28
N GLN A 63 4.28 4.78 -6.02
CA GLN A 63 3.88 4.35 -7.35
C GLN A 63 5.07 4.40 -8.33
N GLN A 64 5.85 5.47 -8.31
CA GLN A 64 7.07 5.60 -9.12
C GLN A 64 8.12 4.55 -8.75
N THR A 65 8.30 4.27 -7.45
CA THR A 65 9.22 3.23 -6.98
C THR A 65 8.83 1.86 -7.54
N PHE A 66 7.53 1.52 -7.49
CA PHE A 66 7.03 0.28 -8.07
C PHE A 66 7.25 0.21 -9.60
N GLU A 67 6.94 1.29 -10.33
CA GLU A 67 7.17 1.37 -11.78
C GLU A 67 8.65 1.16 -12.13
N ASN A 68 9.56 1.78 -11.40
CA ASN A 68 11.00 1.64 -11.62
C ASN A 68 11.46 0.20 -11.44
N ILE A 69 10.99 -0.48 -10.38
CA ILE A 69 11.27 -1.90 -10.16
C ILE A 69 10.77 -2.73 -11.35
N LEU A 70 9.54 -2.50 -11.83
CA LEU A 70 9.02 -3.26 -12.97
C LEU A 70 9.84 -3.02 -14.25
N ASN A 71 10.27 -1.79 -14.50
CA ASN A 71 11.09 -1.45 -15.67
C ASN A 71 12.46 -2.12 -15.63
N ASP A 72 13.10 -2.17 -14.45
CA ASP A 72 14.38 -2.84 -14.25
C ASP A 72 14.27 -4.35 -14.50
N PHE A 73 13.15 -4.97 -14.08
CA PHE A 73 12.94 -6.41 -14.20
C PHE A 73 12.43 -6.86 -15.58
N SER A 74 11.58 -6.07 -16.24
CA SER A 74 10.86 -6.53 -17.44
C SER A 74 11.45 -6.02 -18.77
N LYS A 75 12.34 -5.01 -18.74
CA LYS A 75 12.92 -4.30 -19.91
C LYS A 75 11.93 -3.85 -20.99
N ASN A 76 10.60 -4.02 -20.83
CA ASN A 76 9.60 -3.82 -21.88
C ASN A 76 8.15 -3.64 -21.39
N THR A 77 7.89 -3.54 -20.07
CA THR A 77 6.53 -3.23 -19.60
C THR A 77 6.31 -1.72 -19.63
N ASN A 78 5.58 -1.22 -20.64
CA ASN A 78 5.01 0.13 -20.64
C ASN A 78 3.86 0.26 -19.60
N VAL A 79 4.04 -0.29 -18.40
CA VAL A 79 3.07 -0.18 -17.31
C VAL A 79 3.24 1.21 -16.71
N LYS A 80 2.37 2.12 -17.15
CA LYS A 80 2.18 3.41 -16.49
C LYS A 80 1.08 3.23 -15.46
N ALA A 81 1.44 3.42 -14.22
CA ALA A 81 0.49 3.44 -13.14
C ALA A 81 -0.41 4.68 -13.28
N THR A 82 -1.66 4.50 -12.89
CA THR A 82 -2.67 5.54 -13.03
C THR A 82 -2.50 6.58 -11.93
N ARG A 83 -2.39 7.85 -12.31
CA ARG A 83 -2.43 8.98 -11.36
C ARG A 83 -3.83 9.25 -10.80
N ARG A 84 -4.87 8.56 -11.26
CA ARG A 84 -6.20 8.71 -10.68
C ARG A 84 -6.27 7.95 -9.36
N ASP A 85 -6.82 8.60 -8.36
CA ASP A 85 -7.18 8.02 -7.07
C ASP A 85 -8.12 6.80 -7.26
N GLY A 86 -8.04 5.84 -6.36
CA GLY A 86 -8.97 4.72 -6.27
C GLY A 86 -10.36 5.14 -5.76
N PHE A 87 -10.46 6.24 -5.00
CA PHE A 87 -11.73 6.78 -4.51
C PHE A 87 -12.54 7.48 -5.60
N HIS A 88 -13.87 7.32 -5.51
CA HIS A 88 -14.86 7.93 -6.41
C HIS A 88 -15.79 8.92 -5.69
N VAL A 89 -15.56 9.13 -4.39
CA VAL A 89 -16.30 10.04 -3.53
C VAL A 89 -15.33 10.97 -2.79
N ALA A 90 -15.79 12.14 -2.38
CA ALA A 90 -14.99 13.02 -1.54
C ALA A 90 -14.71 12.36 -0.19
N HIS A 91 -13.43 12.34 0.19
CA HIS A 91 -12.94 11.72 1.41
C HIS A 91 -11.80 12.55 2.00
N GLU A 92 -11.46 12.28 3.26
CA GLU A 92 -10.31 12.88 3.93
C GLU A 92 -9.70 11.93 4.96
N ALA A 93 -8.37 11.88 4.98
CA ALA A 93 -7.62 11.15 6.00
C ALA A 93 -7.65 11.92 7.33
N LYS A 94 -7.93 11.24 8.45
CA LYS A 94 -7.89 11.82 9.80
C LYS A 94 -7.27 10.86 10.81
N TYR A 95 -6.99 11.37 11.99
CA TYR A 95 -6.67 10.54 13.14
C TYR A 95 -7.94 10.07 13.83
N THR A 96 -7.92 8.81 14.28
CA THR A 96 -8.95 8.23 15.14
C THR A 96 -8.40 8.15 16.57
N ILE A 97 -9.28 8.09 17.57
CA ILE A 97 -8.87 8.04 18.98
C ILE A 97 -8.21 6.70 19.32
N SER A 98 -8.66 5.60 18.72
CA SER A 98 -8.24 4.24 19.11
C SER A 98 -7.51 3.45 18.02
N LYS A 99 -7.67 3.79 16.74
CA LYS A 99 -7.11 3.03 15.60
C LYS A 99 -5.96 3.76 14.88
N GLY A 100 -5.54 4.92 15.38
CA GLY A 100 -4.46 5.70 14.78
C GLY A 100 -4.95 6.55 13.60
N ARG A 101 -4.77 6.07 12.37
CA ARG A 101 -5.19 6.79 11.14
C ARG A 101 -6.41 6.12 10.55
N GLY A 102 -7.29 6.90 9.94
CA GLY A 102 -8.50 6.41 9.29
C GLY A 102 -8.88 7.30 8.11
N ILE A 103 -9.81 6.82 7.30
CA ILE A 103 -10.36 7.57 6.16
C ILE A 103 -11.83 7.86 6.39
N PHE A 104 -12.26 9.08 6.11
CA PHE A 104 -13.58 9.59 6.46
C PHE A 104 -14.31 10.14 5.24
N ALA A 105 -15.64 10.00 5.23
CA ALA A 105 -16.48 10.60 4.22
C ALA A 105 -16.47 12.13 4.33
N ALA A 106 -16.15 12.84 3.25
CA ALA A 106 -16.23 14.30 3.17
C ALA A 106 -17.55 14.79 2.53
N GLN A 107 -18.51 13.89 2.37
CA GLN A 107 -19.86 14.11 1.87
C GLN A 107 -20.79 13.00 2.35
N ASP A 108 -22.11 13.19 2.26
CA ASP A 108 -23.05 12.07 2.37
C ASP A 108 -22.88 11.13 1.17
N ILE A 109 -22.89 9.81 1.41
CA ILE A 109 -22.72 8.77 0.41
C ILE A 109 -23.92 7.82 0.49
N PRO A 110 -24.82 7.82 -0.50
CA PRO A 110 -25.94 6.88 -0.53
C PRO A 110 -25.48 5.43 -0.64
N LYS A 111 -26.26 4.51 -0.06
CA LYS A 111 -26.09 3.06 -0.27
C LYS A 111 -26.02 2.72 -1.76
N GLY A 112 -25.14 1.81 -2.13
CA GLY A 112 -24.94 1.36 -3.50
C GLY A 112 -23.97 2.22 -4.32
N THR A 113 -23.47 3.33 -3.75
CA THR A 113 -22.46 4.18 -4.40
C THR A 113 -21.11 3.47 -4.46
N LEU A 114 -20.43 3.52 -5.61
CA LEU A 114 -19.02 3.15 -5.71
C LEU A 114 -18.17 4.11 -4.89
N VAL A 115 -17.51 3.59 -3.85
CA VAL A 115 -16.68 4.40 -2.94
C VAL A 115 -15.22 4.33 -3.34
N TRP A 116 -14.67 3.12 -3.48
CA TRP A 116 -13.26 2.90 -3.77
C TRP A 116 -13.09 1.77 -4.79
N SER A 117 -11.97 1.76 -5.49
CA SER A 117 -11.59 0.70 -6.43
C SER A 117 -10.09 0.43 -6.36
N THR A 118 -9.69 -0.80 -6.70
CA THR A 118 -8.29 -1.25 -6.65
C THR A 118 -7.40 -0.64 -7.75
N ARG A 119 -7.76 0.53 -8.28
CA ARG A 119 -7.05 1.21 -9.38
C ARG A 119 -5.63 1.60 -9.02
N ARG A 120 -5.36 1.93 -7.74
CA ARG A 120 -4.01 2.16 -7.23
C ARG A 120 -3.48 0.98 -6.41
N THR A 121 -4.12 -0.18 -6.45
CA THR A 121 -3.56 -1.38 -5.83
C THR A 121 -2.48 -1.96 -6.74
N ILE A 122 -1.29 -2.13 -6.20
CA ILE A 122 -0.19 -2.83 -6.86
C ILE A 122 -0.10 -4.26 -6.34
N PHE A 123 0.45 -5.17 -7.17
CA PHE A 123 0.57 -6.58 -6.83
C PHE A 123 1.98 -7.09 -7.14
N PHE A 124 2.64 -7.66 -6.13
CA PHE A 124 3.94 -8.31 -6.27
C PHE A 124 3.75 -9.82 -6.44
N ALA A 125 4.33 -10.35 -7.51
CA ALA A 125 4.30 -11.80 -7.80
C ALA A 125 5.33 -12.59 -6.97
N SER A 126 6.26 -11.93 -6.28
CA SER A 126 7.29 -12.59 -5.47
C SER A 126 7.69 -11.73 -4.26
N GLY A 127 8.15 -12.38 -3.19
CA GLY A 127 8.67 -11.67 -2.02
C GLY A 127 9.95 -10.88 -2.31
N SER A 128 10.72 -11.26 -3.33
CA SER A 128 11.93 -10.51 -3.75
C SER A 128 11.57 -9.13 -4.29
N LEU A 129 10.54 -9.03 -5.15
CA LEU A 129 10.08 -7.74 -5.69
C LEU A 129 9.50 -6.85 -4.58
N TYR A 130 8.77 -7.45 -3.63
CA TYR A 130 8.24 -6.72 -2.47
C TYR A 130 9.36 -6.18 -1.56
N ARG A 131 10.38 -6.99 -1.24
CA ARG A 131 11.56 -6.53 -0.49
C ARG A 131 12.30 -5.41 -1.19
N LYS A 132 12.47 -5.50 -2.52
CA LYS A 132 13.07 -4.42 -3.32
C LYS A 132 12.28 -3.11 -3.19
N PHE A 133 10.95 -3.20 -3.21
CA PHE A 133 10.07 -2.05 -2.98
C PHE A 133 10.28 -1.44 -1.59
N LEU A 134 10.39 -2.26 -0.54
CA LEU A 134 10.65 -1.76 0.82
C LEU A 134 12.01 -1.07 0.97
N ILE A 135 13.04 -1.51 0.25
CA ILE A 135 14.37 -0.86 0.25
C ILE A 135 14.35 0.47 -0.49
N ASP A 136 13.65 0.52 -1.62
CA ASP A 136 13.67 1.70 -2.50
C ASP A 136 12.69 2.79 -2.07
N ILE A 137 11.70 2.47 -1.24
CA ILE A 137 10.76 3.46 -0.73
C ILE A 137 11.38 4.32 0.35
N ASN A 138 10.79 5.49 0.59
CA ASN A 138 11.23 6.37 1.66
C ASN A 138 11.21 5.62 3.01
N ARG A 139 12.38 5.52 3.67
CA ARG A 139 12.56 4.83 4.95
C ARG A 139 11.57 5.28 6.01
N ASN A 140 11.13 6.54 5.97
CA ASN A 140 10.13 7.04 6.91
C ASN A 140 8.79 6.35 6.76
N PHE A 141 8.42 5.79 5.62
CA PHE A 141 7.11 5.16 5.37
C PHE A 141 7.18 3.65 5.19
N VAL A 142 8.37 3.04 5.25
CA VAL A 142 8.52 1.60 4.99
C VAL A 142 7.66 0.73 5.92
N CYS A 143 7.60 1.06 7.21
CA CYS A 143 6.75 0.36 8.17
C CYS A 143 5.27 0.54 7.89
N ASP A 144 4.86 1.71 7.37
CA ASP A 144 3.48 1.91 6.93
C ASP A 144 3.15 0.97 5.76
N PHE A 145 4.04 0.83 4.78
CA PHE A 145 3.83 -0.09 3.65
C PHE A 145 3.93 -1.58 4.01
N ILE A 146 4.68 -1.91 5.07
CA ILE A 146 4.65 -3.26 5.65
C ILE A 146 3.25 -3.52 6.23
N GLU A 147 2.78 -2.64 7.12
CA GLU A 147 1.48 -2.77 7.78
C GLU A 147 0.29 -2.74 6.81
N TRP A 148 0.36 -1.93 5.76
CA TRP A 148 -0.71 -1.78 4.76
C TRP A 148 -0.69 -2.84 3.66
N SER A 149 0.26 -3.77 3.71
CA SER A 149 0.36 -4.84 2.72
C SER A 149 -0.39 -6.09 3.18
N TRP A 150 -0.99 -6.80 2.24
CA TRP A 150 -1.65 -8.08 2.50
C TRP A 150 -1.35 -9.09 1.41
N VAL A 151 -1.61 -10.35 1.68
CA VAL A 151 -1.60 -11.38 0.65
C VAL A 151 -3.04 -11.65 0.21
N GLN A 152 -3.23 -11.62 -1.11
CA GLN A 152 -4.53 -11.89 -1.75
C GLN A 152 -4.42 -13.08 -2.70
N THR A 153 -5.32 -14.05 -2.53
CA THR A 153 -5.50 -15.16 -3.47
C THR A 153 -6.56 -14.79 -4.52
N PHE A 154 -6.21 -14.94 -5.79
CA PHE A 154 -7.09 -14.66 -6.93
C PHE A 154 -7.88 -15.91 -7.35
N GLN A 155 -8.89 -15.72 -8.20
CA GLN A 155 -9.72 -16.81 -8.74
C GLN A 155 -8.92 -17.85 -9.54
N ASP A 156 -7.77 -17.47 -10.09
CA ASP A 156 -6.86 -18.39 -10.79
C ASP A 156 -6.00 -19.24 -9.83
N GLY A 157 -6.19 -19.10 -8.51
CA GLY A 157 -5.42 -19.78 -7.48
C GLY A 157 -4.04 -19.17 -7.21
N THR A 158 -3.65 -18.12 -7.93
CA THR A 158 -2.40 -17.41 -7.66
C THR A 158 -2.57 -16.46 -6.48
N SER A 159 -1.54 -16.37 -5.64
CA SER A 159 -1.46 -15.35 -4.61
C SER A 159 -0.53 -14.23 -5.02
N ARG A 160 -0.80 -13.02 -4.54
CA ARG A 160 0.11 -11.86 -4.69
C ARG A 160 0.15 -11.06 -3.41
N ILE A 161 1.27 -10.38 -3.16
CA ILE A 161 1.34 -9.35 -2.12
C ILE A 161 0.74 -8.09 -2.72
N ALA A 162 -0.27 -7.53 -2.06
CA ALA A 162 -1.02 -6.38 -2.51
C ALA A 162 -0.79 -5.18 -1.59
N ILE A 163 -0.79 -3.98 -2.17
CA ILE A 163 -0.70 -2.70 -1.44
C ILE A 163 -1.57 -1.68 -2.17
N ALA A 164 -2.44 -0.96 -1.46
CA ALA A 164 -3.13 0.20 -2.01
C ALA A 164 -2.24 1.45 -1.96
N LEU A 165 -1.92 2.04 -3.11
CA LEU A 165 -1.11 3.26 -3.19
C LEU A 165 -1.98 4.53 -3.24
N ASP A 166 -2.97 4.58 -2.38
CA ASP A 166 -3.83 5.73 -2.06
C ASP A 166 -4.32 5.62 -0.61
N ASP A 167 -5.18 6.56 -0.23
CA ASP A 167 -5.82 6.59 1.09
C ASP A 167 -6.67 5.35 1.39
N GLY A 168 -6.90 4.43 0.44
CA GLY A 168 -7.54 3.14 0.68
C GLY A 168 -6.77 2.29 1.70
N SER A 169 -5.44 2.49 1.80
CA SER A 169 -4.59 1.89 2.84
C SER A 169 -4.92 2.37 4.26
N LEU A 170 -5.73 3.41 4.41
CA LEU A 170 -6.18 3.93 5.71
C LEU A 170 -7.58 3.41 6.10
N CYS A 171 -8.18 2.53 5.31
CA CYS A 171 -9.46 1.94 5.67
C CYS A 171 -9.29 0.99 6.84
N ASN A 172 -9.84 1.31 8.01
CA ASN A 172 -9.74 0.47 9.18
C ASN A 172 -10.70 -0.73 9.11
N ASP A 173 -10.29 -1.83 9.74
CA ASP A 173 -11.15 -2.99 9.88
C ASP A 173 -12.35 -2.73 10.81
N ALA A 174 -13.46 -3.35 10.46
CA ALA A 174 -14.68 -3.41 11.24
C ALA A 174 -15.43 -4.75 11.09
N GLY A 175 -14.83 -5.74 10.41
CA GLY A 175 -15.46 -7.04 10.13
C GLY A 175 -16.88 -6.89 9.61
N ASP A 176 -17.83 -7.59 10.22
CA ASP A 176 -19.25 -7.58 9.85
C ASP A 176 -19.95 -6.20 9.98
N THR A 177 -19.29 -5.21 10.59
CA THR A 177 -19.78 -3.83 10.71
C THR A 177 -19.15 -2.85 9.72
N ALA A 178 -18.37 -3.35 8.75
CA ALA A 178 -17.85 -2.58 7.64
C ALA A 178 -18.98 -1.86 6.89
N ASN A 179 -18.77 -0.60 6.52
CA ASN A 179 -19.76 0.21 5.81
C ASN A 179 -19.45 0.35 4.31
N ILE A 180 -18.26 -0.08 3.87
CA ILE A 180 -17.89 -0.25 2.47
C ILE A 180 -17.37 -1.66 2.22
N GLY A 181 -17.66 -2.23 1.06
CA GLY A 181 -17.19 -3.57 0.72
C GLY A 181 -17.84 -4.15 -0.54
N CYS A 182 -17.81 -5.48 -0.65
CA CYS A 182 -18.49 -6.18 -1.73
C CYS A 182 -20.01 -6.15 -1.52
N ASN A 183 -20.72 -5.66 -2.54
CA ASN A 183 -22.15 -5.91 -2.69
C ASN A 183 -22.39 -6.47 -4.09
N GLU A 184 -22.78 -7.74 -4.21
CA GLU A 184 -22.88 -8.40 -5.53
C GLU A 184 -23.88 -7.75 -6.48
N GLU A 185 -24.96 -7.17 -5.97
CA GLU A 185 -25.98 -6.50 -6.78
C GLU A 185 -25.39 -5.25 -7.44
N PHE A 186 -24.81 -4.35 -6.65
CA PHE A 186 -24.23 -3.10 -7.16
C PHE A 186 -22.90 -3.31 -7.88
N SER A 187 -22.10 -4.30 -7.47
CA SER A 187 -20.78 -4.54 -8.05
C SER A 187 -20.86 -5.02 -9.51
N LYS A 188 -21.97 -5.64 -9.93
CA LYS A 188 -22.22 -6.01 -11.33
C LYS A 188 -22.28 -4.81 -12.27
N LEU A 189 -22.50 -3.61 -11.74
CA LEU A 189 -22.53 -2.36 -12.51
C LEU A 189 -21.12 -1.85 -12.87
N TYR A 190 -20.08 -2.40 -12.26
CA TYR A 190 -18.70 -1.94 -12.41
C TYR A 190 -17.78 -3.05 -12.91
N LYS A 191 -16.88 -2.69 -13.84
CA LYS A 191 -15.88 -3.63 -14.35
C LYS A 191 -15.04 -4.16 -13.19
N GLY A 192 -14.91 -5.48 -13.12
CA GLY A 192 -14.14 -6.17 -12.09
C GLY A 192 -14.94 -6.59 -10.85
N GLY A 193 -16.22 -6.22 -10.75
CA GLY A 193 -17.10 -6.69 -9.68
C GLY A 193 -16.52 -6.42 -8.28
N CYS A 194 -16.81 -7.33 -7.34
CA CYS A 194 -16.31 -7.24 -5.97
C CYS A 194 -14.80 -7.42 -5.82
N VAL A 195 -14.11 -7.94 -6.84
CA VAL A 195 -12.65 -8.08 -6.80
C VAL A 195 -11.97 -6.71 -6.87
N HIS A 196 -12.60 -5.75 -7.55
CA HIS A 196 -11.99 -4.46 -7.86
C HIS A 196 -12.71 -3.25 -7.32
N ASN A 197 -13.89 -3.41 -6.71
CA ASN A 197 -14.76 -2.28 -6.36
C ASN A 197 -15.37 -2.48 -4.97
N TYR A 198 -15.34 -1.40 -4.18
CA TYR A 198 -15.96 -1.32 -2.86
C TYR A 198 -17.13 -0.35 -2.94
N ILE A 199 -18.29 -0.84 -2.53
CA ILE A 199 -19.57 -0.16 -2.59
C ILE A 199 -20.00 0.23 -1.17
N ALA A 200 -20.64 1.38 -1.01
CA ALA A 200 -21.32 1.73 0.22
C ALA A 200 -22.43 0.71 0.53
N LEU A 201 -22.28 -0.03 1.63
CA LEU A 201 -23.22 -1.08 2.04
C LEU A 201 -24.49 -0.50 2.69
N HIS A 202 -24.42 0.76 3.11
CA HIS A 202 -25.41 1.55 3.83
C HIS A 202 -25.31 3.01 3.36
N ASP A 203 -26.24 3.86 3.78
CA ASP A 203 -26.03 5.30 3.70
C ASP A 203 -24.93 5.69 4.71
N ILE A 204 -23.91 6.40 4.25
CA ILE A 204 -22.80 6.89 5.06
C ILE A 204 -22.92 8.41 5.14
N LYS A 205 -22.81 8.97 6.34
CA LYS A 205 -22.93 10.43 6.55
C LYS A 205 -21.59 11.13 6.44
N PHE A 206 -21.65 12.42 6.12
CA PHE A 206 -20.50 13.30 6.26
C PHE A 206 -19.83 13.11 7.63
N GLY A 207 -18.53 12.88 7.63
CA GLY A 207 -17.73 12.70 8.84
C GLY A 207 -17.74 11.28 9.42
N ASP A 208 -18.50 10.34 8.86
CA ASP A 208 -18.38 8.92 9.21
C ASP A 208 -17.05 8.35 8.70
N GLU A 209 -16.46 7.44 9.47
CA GLU A 209 -15.29 6.68 9.04
C GLU A 209 -15.70 5.65 7.97
N LEU A 210 -14.95 5.52 6.89
CA LEU A 210 -15.12 4.44 5.92
C LEU A 210 -14.37 3.21 6.44
N LEU A 211 -15.12 2.14 6.68
CA LEU A 211 -14.69 0.93 7.35
C LEU A 211 -14.79 -0.26 6.41
N CYS A 212 -13.74 -1.07 6.39
CA CYS A 212 -13.59 -2.25 5.55
C CYS A 212 -13.72 -3.53 6.38
N ASP A 213 -14.00 -4.64 5.70
CA ASP A 213 -13.88 -5.98 6.27
C ASP A 213 -12.61 -6.64 5.76
N TYR A 214 -11.58 -6.72 6.60
CA TYR A 214 -10.28 -7.28 6.19
C TYR A 214 -10.38 -8.77 5.85
N SER A 215 -11.31 -9.49 6.46
CA SER A 215 -11.48 -10.92 6.19
C SER A 215 -11.96 -11.20 4.77
N SER A 216 -12.54 -10.20 4.09
CA SER A 216 -13.03 -10.34 2.72
C SER A 216 -11.93 -10.38 1.65
N PHE A 217 -10.71 -9.95 1.97
CA PHE A 217 -9.60 -9.89 1.00
C PHE A 217 -8.26 -10.41 1.50
N VAL A 218 -8.06 -10.54 2.82
CA VAL A 218 -6.85 -11.12 3.39
C VAL A 218 -6.97 -12.65 3.39
N THR A 219 -5.94 -13.33 2.90
CA THR A 219 -5.86 -14.80 3.02
C THR A 219 -5.85 -15.20 4.50
N SER A 220 -6.87 -15.94 4.95
CA SER A 220 -6.93 -16.49 6.31
C SER A 220 -5.90 -17.62 6.53
N GLY A 221 -5.33 -17.72 7.72
CA GLY A 221 -4.45 -18.83 8.11
C GLY A 221 -3.34 -18.42 9.07
N PRO A 222 -2.54 -19.38 9.59
CA PRO A 222 -1.51 -19.11 10.60
C PRO A 222 -0.44 -18.13 10.14
N ASP A 223 -0.24 -17.99 8.83
CA ASP A 223 0.77 -17.09 8.24
C ASP A 223 0.15 -16.08 7.28
N ALA A 224 -1.18 -15.96 7.24
CA ALA A 224 -1.93 -15.11 6.31
C ALA A 224 -1.47 -15.16 4.84
N GLY A 225 -0.87 -16.27 4.39
CA GLY A 225 -0.31 -16.43 3.06
C GLY A 225 1.12 -15.90 2.85
N TRP A 226 1.78 -15.28 3.83
CA TRP A 226 3.13 -14.72 3.68
C TRP A 226 4.20 -15.77 3.36
N LYS A 227 4.12 -16.97 3.96
CA LYS A 227 5.11 -18.05 3.79
C LYS A 227 5.36 -18.44 2.33
N GLN A 228 4.36 -18.33 1.46
CA GLN A 228 4.51 -18.66 0.03
C GLN A 228 5.45 -17.69 -0.71
N PHE A 229 5.70 -16.51 -0.14
CA PHE A 229 6.65 -15.51 -0.63
C PHE A 229 7.99 -15.56 0.09
N SER A 230 8.23 -16.61 0.88
CA SER A 230 9.35 -16.72 1.81
C SER A 230 9.40 -15.56 2.80
N LEU A 231 8.23 -15.02 3.17
CA LEU A 231 8.01 -13.98 4.18
C LEU A 231 7.31 -14.63 5.39
#